data_AF-A0A0F0FZX7-F1
#
_entry.id   AF-A0A0F0FZX7-F1
#
_cell.length_a   1.000
_cell.length_b   1.000
_cell.length_c   1.000
_cell.angle_alpha   90.00
_cell.angle_beta   90.00
_cell.angle_gamma   90.00
#
_symmetry.space_group_name_H-M   'P 1'
#
loop_
_entity.id
_entity.type
_entity.pdbx_description
1 polymer ?
#
loop_
_entity_poly.entity_id
_entity_poly.type
_entity_poly.pdbx_seq_one_letter_code
_entity_poly.pdbx_strand_id
1 'polypeptide(L)'
;MNVNELDRNSGGPRAAIVGKVEPDSPGPGPFIMAADTLEGNFVLGPGGDKLGKLAHIMLDVSDGRIAYGVLSFGGFLGVGGKLFAVPWSALTLDIQRKSFVVGIDKERLEAAPGFDQDHWPSMADQQWATSIHEYYGTPPYWKEGQYGRETEL
;
A
#
# COMPACT_ATOMS: atom_id res chain seq x y z
N MET A 1 -8.25 15.78 16.09
CA MET A 1 -6.77 15.83 16.13
C MET A 1 -6.25 15.94 14.69
N ASN A 2 -5.20 16.70 14.40
CA ASN A 2 -4.62 16.77 13.05
C ASN A 2 -3.68 15.56 12.86
N VAL A 3 -3.98 14.70 11.88
CA VAL A 3 -3.23 13.47 11.60
C VAL A 3 -1.79 13.72 11.17
N ASN A 4 -1.48 14.94 10.72
CA ASN A 4 -0.12 15.31 10.29
C ASN A 4 0.90 15.40 11.45
N GLU A 5 0.45 15.50 12.71
CA GLU A 5 1.33 15.74 13.86
C GLU A 5 1.70 14.47 14.65
N LEU A 6 0.88 13.41 14.60
CA LEU A 6 1.13 12.15 15.31
C LEU A 6 2.17 11.26 14.62
N ASP A 7 2.56 11.60 13.39
CA ASP A 7 3.26 10.70 12.49
C ASP A 7 4.80 10.72 12.64
N ARG A 8 5.41 11.51 13.52
CA ARG A 8 6.86 11.79 13.40
C ARG A 8 7.84 10.71 13.90
N ASN A 9 7.41 9.58 14.49
CA ASN A 9 8.36 8.72 15.22
C ASN A 9 8.26 7.18 15.04
N SER A 10 7.81 6.68 13.89
CA SER A 10 7.81 5.24 13.58
C SER A 10 8.55 4.99 12.26
N GLY A 11 9.77 4.45 12.36
CA GLY A 11 10.78 4.36 11.29
C GLY A 11 10.62 3.15 10.35
N GLY A 12 9.44 2.98 9.79
CA GLY A 12 9.16 1.99 8.74
C GLY A 12 8.38 2.61 7.57
N PRO A 13 8.45 2.03 6.36
CA PRO A 13 7.62 2.45 5.25
C PRO A 13 6.15 2.20 5.58
N ARG A 14 5.39 3.29 5.75
CA ARG A 14 3.95 3.26 6.08
C ARG A 14 3.14 3.98 5.02
N ALA A 15 1.89 3.56 4.85
CA ALA A 15 0.91 4.38 4.18
C ALA A 15 0.65 5.65 5.00
N ALA A 16 0.58 6.82 4.36
CA ALA A 16 0.14 8.04 5.02
C ALA A 16 -1.38 7.98 5.26
N ILE A 17 -1.90 8.68 6.27
CA ILE A 17 -3.34 8.80 6.51
C ILE A 17 -3.71 10.28 6.42
N VAL A 18 -4.72 10.60 5.61
CA VAL A 18 -5.25 11.96 5.45
C VAL A 18 -6.74 12.02 5.75
N GLY A 19 -7.19 13.17 6.25
CA GLY A 19 -8.59 13.44 6.61
C GLY A 19 -8.75 13.81 8.08
N LYS A 20 -10.01 13.90 8.53
CA LYS A 20 -10.34 14.23 9.92
C LYS A 20 -10.66 12.95 10.67
N VAL A 21 -9.91 12.67 11.73
CA VAL A 21 -10.23 11.59 12.67
C VAL A 21 -11.28 12.10 13.64
N GLU A 22 -12.42 11.43 13.67
CA GLU A 22 -13.46 11.67 14.67
C GLU A 22 -12.99 11.11 16.02
N PRO A 23 -12.97 11.92 17.10
CA PRO A 23 -12.41 11.50 18.40
C PRO A 23 -13.10 10.29 19.01
N ASP A 24 -14.39 10.13 18.74
CA ASP A 24 -15.26 9.13 19.35
C ASP A 24 -15.73 8.08 18.31
N SER A 25 -14.99 7.92 17.21
CA SER A 25 -15.34 6.94 16.18
C SER A 25 -15.28 5.52 16.76
N PRO A 26 -16.37 4.74 16.74
CA PRO A 26 -16.34 3.38 17.24
C PRO A 26 -15.50 2.48 16.32
N GLY A 27 -14.67 1.64 16.91
CA GLY A 27 -13.87 0.65 16.19
C GLY A 27 -12.36 0.97 16.19
N PRO A 28 -11.55 0.09 15.59
CA PRO A 28 -10.09 0.17 15.73
C PRO A 28 -9.42 1.27 14.88
N GLY A 29 -10.12 1.83 13.89
CA GLY A 29 -9.56 2.71 12.86
C GLY A 29 -9.39 4.18 13.24
N PRO A 30 -8.72 4.98 12.39
CA PRO A 30 -8.12 4.57 11.12
C PRO A 30 -6.66 4.08 11.24
N PHE A 31 -6.08 4.15 12.44
CA PHE A 31 -4.67 3.80 12.65
C PHE A 31 -4.41 2.30 12.73
N ILE A 32 -5.41 1.53 13.18
CA ILE A 32 -5.38 0.06 13.20
C ILE A 32 -6.68 -0.41 12.53
N MET A 33 -6.59 -1.17 11.46
CA MET A 33 -7.79 -1.61 10.74
C MET A 33 -7.69 -3.08 10.43
N ALA A 34 -8.83 -3.77 10.44
CA ALA A 34 -8.90 -5.10 9.89
C ALA A 34 -8.65 -5.02 8.37
N ALA A 35 -7.87 -5.96 7.83
CA ALA A 35 -7.47 -5.95 6.42
C ALA A 35 -8.69 -6.00 5.49
N ASP A 36 -9.70 -6.80 5.84
CA ASP A 36 -10.97 -6.93 5.12
C ASP A 36 -11.76 -5.61 5.00
N THR A 37 -11.55 -4.67 5.93
CA THR A 37 -12.17 -3.34 5.89
C THR A 37 -11.53 -2.44 4.82
N LEU A 38 -10.27 -2.72 4.47
CA LEU A 38 -9.51 -1.99 3.47
C LEU A 38 -9.65 -2.63 2.08
N GLU A 39 -9.83 -3.95 2.01
CA GLU A 39 -10.13 -4.64 0.76
C GLU A 39 -11.41 -4.07 0.11
N GLY A 40 -11.42 -4.02 -1.22
CA GLY A 40 -12.49 -3.42 -2.02
C GLY A 40 -12.52 -1.88 -2.04
N ASN A 41 -11.72 -1.18 -1.21
CA ASN A 41 -11.61 0.29 -1.27
C ASN A 41 -11.02 0.70 -2.62
N PHE A 42 -11.48 1.84 -3.15
CA PHE A 42 -10.92 2.35 -4.41
C PHE A 42 -9.47 2.78 -4.21
N VAL A 43 -8.64 2.55 -5.23
CA VAL A 43 -7.32 3.20 -5.34
C VAL A 43 -7.45 4.28 -6.41
N LEU A 44 -7.11 5.51 -6.02
CA LEU A 44 -7.24 6.71 -6.82
C LEU A 44 -5.86 7.22 -7.26
N GLY A 45 -5.80 7.81 -8.46
CA GLY A 45 -4.66 8.60 -8.88
C GLY A 45 -4.65 9.99 -8.22
N PRO A 46 -3.61 10.80 -8.45
CA PRO A 46 -3.49 12.15 -7.89
C PRO A 46 -4.65 13.08 -8.30
N GLY A 47 -5.24 12.85 -9.48
CA GLY A 47 -6.39 13.60 -9.99
C GLY A 47 -7.73 13.16 -9.42
N GLY A 48 -7.77 12.10 -8.59
CA GLY A 48 -9.00 11.50 -8.06
C GLY A 48 -9.68 10.53 -9.02
N ASP A 49 -9.08 10.24 -10.17
CA ASP A 49 -9.50 9.19 -11.08
C ASP A 49 -9.38 7.81 -10.42
N LYS A 50 -10.34 6.92 -10.71
CA LYS A 50 -10.34 5.56 -10.17
C LYS A 50 -9.41 4.69 -11.01
N LEU A 51 -8.32 4.27 -10.39
CA LEU A 51 -7.39 3.32 -10.98
C LEU A 51 -7.91 1.89 -10.82
N GLY A 52 -8.46 1.55 -9.66
CA GLY A 52 -8.99 0.22 -9.40
C GLY A 52 -9.45 0.05 -7.97
N LYS A 53 -9.33 -1.18 -7.44
CA LYS A 53 -9.64 -1.51 -6.05
C LYS A 53 -8.51 -2.27 -5.39
N LEU A 54 -8.34 -2.08 -4.09
CA LEU A 54 -7.45 -2.92 -3.29
C LEU A 54 -8.05 -4.34 -3.22
N ALA A 55 -7.35 -5.32 -3.78
CA ALA A 55 -7.75 -6.71 -3.77
C ALA A 55 -7.18 -7.46 -2.56
N HIS A 56 -5.92 -7.21 -2.22
CA HIS A 56 -5.23 -7.89 -1.11
C HIS A 56 -4.25 -6.97 -0.39
N ILE A 57 -3.95 -7.31 0.86
CA ILE A 57 -2.84 -6.74 1.63
C ILE A 57 -1.82 -7.86 1.85
N MET A 58 -0.58 -7.62 1.42
CA MET A 58 0.50 -8.61 1.49
C MET A 58 1.35 -8.36 2.73
N LEU A 59 1.41 -9.36 3.60
CA LEU A 59 2.21 -9.35 4.82
C LEU A 59 3.58 -9.99 4.58
N ASP A 60 4.64 -9.28 4.93
CA ASP A 60 5.94 -9.88 5.24
C ASP A 60 5.84 -10.53 6.62
N VAL A 61 5.61 -11.85 6.62
CA VAL A 61 5.37 -12.64 7.83
C VAL A 61 6.61 -12.69 8.73
N SER A 62 7.81 -12.68 8.16
CA SER A 62 9.06 -12.75 8.92
C SER A 62 9.28 -11.55 9.83
N ASP A 63 9.02 -10.35 9.30
CA ASP A 63 9.25 -9.09 10.03
C ASP A 63 7.95 -8.46 10.55
N GLY A 64 6.78 -9.06 10.28
CA GLY A 64 5.49 -8.61 10.81
C GLY A 64 5.03 -7.25 10.27
N ARG A 65 5.27 -6.97 8.98
CA ARG A 65 4.97 -5.68 8.34
C ARG A 65 4.26 -5.85 7.00
N ILE A 66 3.55 -4.82 6.56
CA ILE A 66 2.90 -4.84 5.26
C ILE A 66 3.92 -4.50 4.17
N ALA A 67 4.05 -5.38 3.18
CA ALA A 67 4.92 -5.19 2.03
C ALA A 67 4.19 -4.40 0.92
N TYR A 68 3.00 -4.87 0.54
CA TYR A 68 2.28 -4.36 -0.63
C TYR A 68 0.77 -4.30 -0.39
N GLY A 69 0.13 -3.33 -1.03
CA GLY A 69 -1.27 -3.47 -1.44
C GLY A 69 -1.34 -4.03 -2.86
N VAL A 70 -2.19 -5.01 -3.12
CA VAL A 70 -2.44 -5.51 -4.47
C VAL A 70 -3.66 -4.81 -5.04
N LEU A 71 -3.46 -4.08 -6.14
CA LEU A 71 -4.50 -3.36 -6.86
C LEU A 71 -5.03 -4.22 -8.01
N SER A 72 -6.34 -4.43 -8.06
CA SER A 72 -7.02 -4.97 -9.25
C SER A 72 -7.42 -3.84 -10.20
N PHE A 73 -7.00 -3.94 -11.46
CA PHE A 73 -7.23 -2.95 -12.50
C PHE A 73 -7.86 -3.61 -13.74
N GLY A 74 -8.97 -3.04 -14.21
CA GLY A 74 -9.77 -3.61 -15.30
C GLY A 74 -10.54 -4.87 -14.88
N GLY A 75 -11.73 -5.07 -15.45
CA GLY A 75 -12.60 -6.21 -15.14
C GLY A 75 -13.48 -6.04 -13.88
N PHE A 76 -14.46 -6.95 -13.73
CA PHE A 76 -15.13 -7.19 -12.45
C PHE A 76 -14.23 -8.12 -11.62
N LEU A 77 -14.25 -7.99 -10.28
CA LEU A 77 -13.54 -8.86 -9.34
C LEU A 77 -13.60 -10.34 -9.77
N GLY A 78 -12.53 -10.86 -10.38
CA GLY A 78 -12.39 -12.28 -10.72
C GLY A 78 -12.38 -12.69 -12.20
N VAL A 79 -12.68 -11.81 -13.18
CA VAL A 79 -12.64 -12.20 -14.61
C VAL A 79 -11.87 -11.18 -15.45
N GLY A 80 -10.68 -11.60 -15.92
CA GLY A 80 -9.88 -10.86 -16.92
C GLY A 80 -9.21 -9.58 -16.40
N GLY A 81 -9.10 -9.40 -15.09
CA GLY A 81 -8.44 -8.25 -14.47
C GLY A 81 -6.95 -8.48 -14.24
N LYS A 82 -6.15 -7.41 -14.42
CA LYS A 82 -4.70 -7.42 -14.14
C LYS A 82 -4.46 -6.95 -12.71
N LEU A 83 -3.55 -7.60 -12.00
CA LEU A 83 -3.15 -7.23 -10.64
C LEU A 83 -1.83 -6.45 -10.66
N PHE A 84 -1.67 -5.53 -9.72
CA PHE A 84 -0.49 -4.69 -9.57
C PHE A 84 -0.08 -4.65 -8.10
N ALA A 85 1.19 -4.93 -7.81
CA ALA A 85 1.73 -4.75 -6.47
C ALA A 85 2.16 -3.28 -6.29
N VAL A 86 1.56 -2.62 -5.29
CA VAL A 86 1.90 -1.23 -4.92
C VAL A 86 2.58 -1.26 -3.56
N PRO A 87 3.81 -0.74 -3.41
CA PRO A 87 4.46 -0.62 -2.11
C PRO A 87 3.54 0.05 -1.10
N TRP A 88 3.44 -0.50 0.11
CA TRP A 88 2.55 0.06 1.14
C TRP A 88 2.85 1.55 1.42
N SER A 89 4.13 1.93 1.40
CA SER A 89 4.58 3.32 1.55
C SER A 89 4.23 4.26 0.40
N ALA A 90 3.85 3.74 -0.77
CA ALA A 90 3.38 4.55 -1.88
C ALA A 90 1.89 4.89 -1.76
N LEU A 91 1.17 4.28 -0.83
CA LEU A 91 -0.26 4.46 -0.63
C LEU A 91 -0.54 5.53 0.44
N THR A 92 -1.64 6.25 0.27
CA THR A 92 -2.19 7.17 1.26
C THR A 92 -3.65 6.84 1.49
N LEU A 93 -4.03 6.48 2.73
CA LEU A 93 -5.42 6.25 3.11
C LEU A 93 -6.14 7.59 3.29
N ASP A 94 -7.09 7.88 2.40
CA ASP A 94 -8.05 8.97 2.56
C ASP A 94 -9.31 8.44 3.27
N ILE A 95 -9.41 8.75 4.55
CA ILE A 95 -10.50 8.25 5.41
C ILE A 95 -11.84 8.94 5.11
N GLN A 96 -11.83 10.14 4.52
CA GLN A 96 -13.07 10.83 4.14
C GLN A 96 -13.66 10.21 2.88
N ARG A 97 -12.80 9.86 1.92
CA ARG A 97 -13.21 9.22 0.66
C ARG A 97 -13.33 7.70 0.76
N LYS A 98 -12.85 7.09 1.85
CA LYS A 98 -12.75 5.63 2.03
C LYS A 98 -12.03 4.98 0.84
N SER A 99 -10.85 5.50 0.56
CA SER A 99 -10.05 5.14 -0.61
C SER A 99 -8.57 5.28 -0.30
N PHE A 100 -7.74 4.56 -1.05
CA PHE A 100 -6.32 4.87 -1.12
C PHE A 100 -6.02 5.81 -2.28
N VAL A 101 -4.97 6.62 -2.14
CA VAL A 101 -4.38 7.43 -3.21
C VAL A 101 -2.97 6.92 -3.46
N VAL A 102 -2.58 6.83 -4.73
CA VAL A 102 -1.20 6.54 -5.14
C VAL A 102 -0.68 7.68 -6.02
N GLY A 103 0.61 7.98 -5.93
CA GLY A 103 1.27 9.08 -6.64
C GLY A 103 1.50 8.85 -8.15
N ILE A 104 0.72 7.99 -8.80
CA ILE A 104 0.85 7.69 -10.24
C ILE A 104 -0.52 7.79 -10.92
N ASP A 105 -0.53 8.22 -12.18
CA ASP A 105 -1.73 8.25 -13.02
C ASP A 105 -2.02 6.88 -13.64
N LYS A 106 -3.14 6.82 -14.38
CA LYS A 106 -3.62 5.61 -15.03
C LYS A 106 -2.65 5.10 -16.10
N GLU A 107 -2.10 5.99 -16.91
CA GLU A 107 -1.17 5.66 -17.98
C GLU A 107 0.11 5.03 -17.41
N ARG A 108 0.66 5.59 -16.34
CA ARG A 108 1.78 5.00 -15.62
C ARG A 108 1.37 3.64 -15.07
N LEU A 109 0.24 3.52 -14.36
CA LEU A 109 -0.21 2.23 -13.82
C LEU A 109 -0.34 1.15 -14.90
N GLU A 110 -0.90 1.46 -16.07
CA GLU A 110 -1.02 0.49 -17.17
C GLU A 110 0.35 -0.04 -17.65
N ALA A 111 1.38 0.82 -17.61
CA ALA A 111 2.76 0.48 -17.92
C ALA A 111 3.52 -0.21 -16.78
N ALA A 112 2.94 -0.31 -15.58
CA ALA A 112 3.58 -0.98 -14.45
C ALA A 112 3.68 -2.51 -14.66
N PRO A 113 4.67 -3.17 -14.04
CA PRO A 113 4.70 -4.62 -13.95
C PRO A 113 3.45 -5.10 -13.21
N GLY A 114 2.63 -5.91 -13.89
CA GLY A 114 1.47 -6.55 -13.27
C GLY A 114 1.45 -8.04 -13.57
N PHE A 115 0.51 -8.74 -12.95
CA PHE A 115 0.41 -10.20 -12.98
C PHE A 115 -1.06 -10.63 -13.00
N ASP A 116 -1.29 -11.86 -13.42
CA ASP A 116 -2.62 -12.44 -13.45
C ASP A 116 -2.98 -13.05 -12.09
N GLN A 117 -4.27 -13.08 -11.77
CA GLN A 117 -4.78 -13.67 -10.53
C GLN A 117 -4.41 -15.15 -10.34
N ASP A 118 -4.13 -15.86 -11.44
CA ASP A 118 -3.77 -17.28 -11.45
C ASP A 118 -2.25 -17.52 -11.43
N HIS A 119 -1.44 -16.46 -11.62
CA HIS A 119 0.02 -16.55 -11.76
C HIS A 119 0.72 -15.47 -10.92
N TRP A 120 0.74 -15.68 -9.62
CA TRP A 120 1.37 -14.76 -8.67
C TRP A 120 2.90 -14.82 -8.77
N PRO A 121 3.60 -13.66 -8.78
CA PRO A 121 5.05 -13.65 -8.74
C PRO A 121 5.57 -14.12 -7.37
N SER A 122 6.84 -14.50 -7.31
CA SER A 122 7.53 -14.72 -6.04
C SER A 122 7.74 -13.37 -5.36
N MET A 123 6.74 -12.89 -4.61
CA MET A 123 6.76 -11.53 -4.04
C MET A 123 7.84 -11.34 -2.96
N ALA A 124 8.32 -12.43 -2.38
CA ALA A 124 9.45 -12.42 -1.44
C ALA A 124 10.82 -12.44 -2.16
N ASP A 125 10.85 -12.63 -3.48
CA ASP A 125 12.09 -12.51 -4.24
C ASP A 125 12.57 -11.05 -4.21
N GLN A 126 13.79 -10.84 -3.72
CA GLN A 126 14.31 -9.51 -3.47
C GLN A 126 14.54 -8.73 -4.78
N GLN A 127 14.84 -9.39 -5.89
CA GLN A 127 15.06 -8.73 -7.17
C GLN A 127 13.73 -8.23 -7.76
N TRP A 128 12.70 -9.08 -7.76
CA TRP A 128 11.35 -8.67 -8.12
C TRP A 128 10.88 -7.50 -7.25
N ALA A 129 10.96 -7.66 -5.92
CA ALA A 129 10.54 -6.65 -4.96
C ALA A 129 11.27 -5.32 -5.16
N THR A 130 12.59 -5.36 -5.42
CA THR A 130 13.40 -4.16 -5.73
C THR A 130 12.89 -3.46 -6.98
N SER A 131 12.59 -4.20 -8.04
CA SER A 131 12.08 -3.60 -9.29
C SER A 131 10.74 -2.88 -9.11
N ILE A 132 9.86 -3.42 -8.25
CA ILE A 132 8.59 -2.77 -7.89
C ILE A 132 8.87 -1.47 -7.12
N HIS A 133 9.74 -1.51 -6.11
CA HIS A 133 10.09 -0.33 -5.34
C HIS A 133 10.73 0.77 -6.19
N GLU A 134 11.65 0.42 -7.09
CA GLU A 134 12.27 1.34 -8.06
C GLU A 134 11.22 1.98 -8.98
N TYR A 135 10.29 1.17 -9.51
CA TYR A 135 9.22 1.66 -10.37
C TYR A 135 8.36 2.73 -9.69
N TYR A 136 8.03 2.54 -8.40
CA TYR A 136 7.25 3.50 -7.61
C TYR A 136 8.11 4.59 -6.94
N GLY A 137 9.45 4.54 -7.06
CA GLY A 137 10.35 5.49 -6.42
C GLY A 137 10.32 5.44 -4.90
N THR A 138 10.09 4.26 -4.32
CA THR A 138 10.01 4.06 -2.86
C THR A 138 11.21 3.28 -2.34
N PRO A 139 11.66 3.53 -1.10
CA PRO A 139 12.66 2.66 -0.48
C PRO A 139 12.07 1.26 -0.23
N PRO A 140 12.84 0.19 -0.48
CA PRO A 140 12.42 -1.16 -0.14
C PRO A 140 12.09 -1.34 1.32
N TYR A 141 11.01 -2.05 1.61
CA TYR A 141 10.46 -2.14 2.96
C TYR A 141 11.41 -2.79 3.98
N TRP A 142 12.39 -3.58 3.50
CA TRP A 142 13.39 -4.28 4.32
C TRP A 142 14.65 -3.48 4.64
N LYS A 143 14.88 -2.32 4.01
CA LYS A 143 16.13 -1.56 4.20
C LYS A 143 16.20 -0.78 5.52
N GLU A 144 15.08 -0.45 6.14
CA GLU A 144 15.10 0.34 7.39
C GLU A 144 15.39 -0.50 8.65
N GLY A 145 15.24 -1.83 8.59
CA GLY A 145 15.65 -2.74 9.67
C GLY A 145 17.17 -2.93 9.82
N GLN A 146 17.98 -2.39 8.90
CA GLN A 146 19.45 -2.49 8.95
C GLN A 146 20.12 -1.37 9.76
N TYR A 147 19.46 -0.23 9.96
CA TYR A 147 20.02 0.89 10.74
C TYR A 147 19.81 0.78 12.26
N GLY A 148 19.07 -0.22 12.73
CA GLY A 148 18.83 -0.48 14.16
C GLY A 148 19.67 -1.61 14.77
N ARG A 149 20.57 -2.25 14.02
CA ARG A 149 21.37 -3.40 14.47
C ARG A 149 22.88 -3.16 14.48
N GLU A 150 23.32 -1.90 14.54
CA GLU A 150 24.75 -1.55 14.62
C GLU A 150 25.01 -0.47 15.69
N THR A 151 24.62 -0.75 16.94
CA THR A 151 25.22 -0.14 18.14
C THR A 151 25.05 -1.07 19.33
N GLU A 152 25.71 -2.23 19.32
CA GLU A 152 26.07 -2.93 20.56
C GLU A 152 27.26 -3.88 20.27
N LEU A 153 28.46 -3.32 20.22
CA LEU A 153 29.73 -4.00 20.43
C LEU A 153 30.65 -3.07 21.23
#